data_AF-A0A2G4DM83-F1
#
_entry.id   AF-A0A2G4DM83-F1
#
_cell.length_a   1.000
_cell.length_b   1.000
_cell.length_c   1.000
_cell.angle_alpha   90.00
_cell.angle_beta   90.00
_cell.angle_gamma   90.00
#
_symmetry.space_group_name_H-M   'P 1'
#
loop_
_entity.id
_entity.type
_entity.pdbx_description
1 polymer ?
#
loop_
_entity_poly.entity_id
_entity_poly.type
_entity_poly.pdbx_seq_one_letter_code
_entity_poly.pdbx_strand_id
1 'polypeptide(L)'
;MPIPDFQSVMRPILSTVADGVPLALGELRERIASDFQLSEDERSERLPSGKQTVMNNRVGWGRTYLNKAGLLSIPTKGMVQITERGREALSTGPARITVSWLKQFPEFAAFHTSSPADSPPLILQGDPTEQATPDEQLAAAHQALTQSLAGDLLAQVRAASPTFFEQLVVDLMIAMGYGGSRKEAGQATQQTNDDGIDGIIKEDKLGLDVIYLQAKRWTNTVHRPEIDKFIGALTRQRARKGVFITTSDFSDGARNAAMSLDIKVVLIDGPELARLMVENNLGCSVRQVYEVRQLDSDYFVEY
;
A
#
# COMPACT_ATOMS: atom_id res chain seq x y z
N MET A 1 -14.73 -9.48 -13.08
CA MET A 1 -15.00 -8.16 -13.69
C MET A 1 -14.37 -7.15 -12.74
N PRO A 2 -13.84 -6.00 -13.18
CA PRO A 2 -13.18 -5.09 -12.24
C PRO A 2 -14.11 -4.75 -11.06
N ILE A 3 -13.57 -4.76 -9.83
CA ILE A 3 -14.33 -4.43 -8.61
C ILE A 3 -15.02 -3.07 -8.85
N PRO A 4 -16.36 -2.97 -8.64
CA PRO A 4 -17.11 -1.78 -8.99
C PRO A 4 -16.60 -0.55 -8.24
N ASP A 5 -16.59 0.61 -8.91
CA ASP A 5 -16.21 1.85 -8.26
C ASP A 5 -17.16 2.22 -7.12
N PHE A 6 -16.69 3.13 -6.28
CA PHE A 6 -17.38 3.58 -5.09
C PHE A 6 -18.81 4.09 -5.34
N GLN A 7 -19.05 4.82 -6.43
CA GLN A 7 -20.36 5.39 -6.73
C GLN A 7 -21.32 4.31 -7.27
N SER A 8 -20.79 3.35 -8.02
CA SER A 8 -21.56 2.25 -8.59
C SER A 8 -22.19 1.33 -7.54
N VAL A 9 -21.65 1.26 -6.32
CA VAL A 9 -22.27 0.49 -5.22
C VAL A 9 -23.41 1.23 -4.51
N MET A 10 -23.56 2.55 -4.67
CA MET A 10 -24.54 3.35 -3.91
C MET A 10 -26.00 2.95 -4.19
N ARG A 11 -26.38 2.79 -5.47
CA ARG A 11 -27.76 2.41 -5.81
C ARG A 11 -28.08 0.96 -5.41
N PRO A 12 -27.20 -0.03 -5.63
CA PRO A 12 -27.37 -1.39 -5.09
C PRO A 12 -27.54 -1.41 -3.57
N ILE A 13 -26.79 -0.57 -2.82
CA ILE A 13 -26.96 -0.44 -1.36
C ILE A 13 -28.39 -0.04 -1.01
N LEU A 14 -28.93 1.01 -1.62
CA LEU A 14 -30.33 1.41 -1.38
C LEU A 14 -31.32 0.31 -1.77
N SER A 15 -31.09 -0.34 -2.91
CA SER A 15 -31.99 -1.38 -3.43
C SER A 15 -32.04 -2.59 -2.48
N THR A 16 -30.92 -2.92 -1.84
CA THR A 16 -30.81 -4.05 -0.89
C THR A 16 -31.65 -3.83 0.38
N VAL A 17 -31.84 -2.58 0.80
CA VAL A 17 -32.63 -2.21 2.00
C VAL A 17 -33.97 -1.57 1.64
N ALA A 18 -34.46 -1.77 0.41
CA ALA A 18 -35.69 -1.15 -0.10
C ALA A 18 -36.96 -1.58 0.66
N ASP A 19 -36.94 -2.76 1.28
CA ASP A 19 -38.01 -3.28 2.12
C ASP A 19 -38.23 -2.47 3.42
N GLY A 20 -37.27 -1.61 3.78
CA GLY A 20 -37.32 -0.82 5.01
C GLY A 20 -36.94 -1.59 6.27
N VAL A 21 -36.49 -2.84 6.17
CA VAL A 21 -36.05 -3.61 7.33
C VAL A 21 -34.58 -3.25 7.63
N PRO A 22 -34.23 -2.91 8.89
CA PRO A 22 -32.83 -2.68 9.25
C PRO A 22 -31.95 -3.90 8.94
N LEU A 23 -30.88 -3.68 8.16
CA LEU A 23 -29.94 -4.71 7.74
C LEU A 23 -28.56 -4.50 8.36
N ALA A 24 -27.92 -5.57 8.82
CA ALA A 24 -26.57 -5.49 9.36
C ALA A 24 -25.55 -5.15 8.25
N LEU A 25 -24.59 -4.28 8.55
CA LEU A 25 -23.58 -3.83 7.58
C LEU A 25 -22.72 -5.00 7.05
N GLY A 26 -22.47 -6.03 7.87
CA GLY A 26 -21.80 -7.25 7.43
C GLY A 26 -22.60 -7.98 6.34
N GLU A 27 -23.91 -8.12 6.55
CA GLU A 27 -24.80 -8.76 5.58
C GLU A 27 -24.99 -7.93 4.32
N LEU A 28 -25.09 -6.60 4.47
CA LEU A 28 -25.11 -5.67 3.33
C LEU A 28 -23.87 -5.86 2.45
N ARG A 29 -22.68 -5.97 3.04
CA ARG A 29 -21.43 -6.18 2.29
C ARG A 29 -21.45 -7.48 1.48
N GLU A 30 -21.89 -8.58 2.10
CA GLU A 30 -21.98 -9.89 1.44
C GLU A 30 -23.01 -9.90 0.30
N ARG A 31 -24.17 -9.27 0.50
CA ARG A 31 -25.21 -9.16 -0.52
C ARG A 31 -24.70 -8.36 -1.72
N ILE A 32 -24.10 -7.19 -1.49
CA ILE A 32 -23.57 -6.37 -2.58
C ILE A 32 -22.42 -7.09 -3.30
N ALA A 33 -21.50 -7.74 -2.59
CA ALA A 33 -20.44 -8.53 -3.22
C ALA A 33 -20.98 -9.67 -4.11
N SER A 34 -22.12 -10.26 -3.71
CA SER A 34 -22.80 -11.30 -4.47
C SER A 34 -23.57 -10.75 -5.68
N ASP A 35 -24.22 -9.59 -5.53
CA ASP A 35 -24.92 -8.91 -6.63
C ASP A 35 -23.98 -8.55 -7.78
N PHE A 36 -22.74 -8.15 -7.46
CA PHE A 36 -21.69 -7.86 -8.44
C PHE A 36 -20.90 -9.10 -8.89
N GLN A 37 -21.24 -10.29 -8.39
CA GLN A 37 -20.62 -11.57 -8.77
C GLN A 37 -19.10 -11.58 -8.63
N LEU A 38 -18.58 -10.98 -7.55
CA LEU A 38 -17.14 -10.88 -7.32
C LEU A 38 -16.51 -12.26 -7.05
N SER A 39 -15.34 -12.51 -7.66
CA SER A 39 -14.52 -13.70 -7.40
C SER A 39 -13.95 -13.72 -5.98
N GLU A 40 -13.40 -14.85 -5.54
CA GLU A 40 -12.74 -14.94 -4.23
C GLU A 40 -11.53 -13.99 -4.13
N ASP A 41 -10.74 -13.90 -5.20
CA ASP A 41 -9.60 -12.97 -5.28
C ASP A 41 -10.08 -11.52 -5.15
N GLU A 42 -11.10 -11.13 -5.91
CA GLU A 42 -11.69 -9.78 -5.90
C GLU A 42 -12.30 -9.44 -4.52
N ARG A 43 -12.92 -10.42 -3.84
CA ARG A 43 -13.45 -10.26 -2.47
C ARG A 43 -12.33 -10.09 -1.44
N SER A 44 -11.19 -10.74 -1.67
CA SER A 44 -10.05 -10.74 -0.75
C SER A 44 -9.10 -9.55 -0.95
N GLU A 45 -9.22 -8.82 -2.07
CA GLU A 45 -8.36 -7.68 -2.40
C GLU A 45 -8.41 -6.61 -1.30
N ARG A 46 -7.25 -6.24 -0.78
CA ARG A 46 -7.11 -5.30 0.34
C ARG A 46 -6.64 -3.93 -0.12
N LEU A 47 -7.09 -2.90 0.61
CA LEU A 47 -6.47 -1.58 0.51
C LEU A 47 -4.98 -1.65 0.89
N PRO A 48 -4.14 -0.70 0.45
CA PRO A 48 -2.74 -0.62 0.85
C PRO A 48 -2.51 -0.60 2.37
N SER A 49 -3.49 -0.14 3.15
CA SER A 49 -3.46 -0.17 4.61
C SER A 49 -3.55 -1.58 5.23
N GLY A 50 -3.97 -2.60 4.46
CA GLY A 50 -4.13 -4.00 4.89
C GLY A 50 -5.32 -4.27 5.81
N LYS A 51 -5.97 -3.24 6.36
CA LYS A 51 -7.03 -3.40 7.39
C LYS A 51 -8.39 -3.80 6.83
N GLN A 52 -8.73 -3.36 5.62
CA GLN A 52 -10.03 -3.60 4.99
C GLN A 52 -9.86 -4.04 3.53
N THR A 53 -10.79 -4.87 3.06
CA THR A 53 -10.91 -5.19 1.63
C THR A 53 -11.44 -3.98 0.86
N VAL A 54 -11.04 -3.82 -0.40
CA VAL A 54 -11.49 -2.74 -1.28
C VAL A 54 -13.03 -2.65 -1.31
N MET A 55 -13.71 -3.78 -1.50
CA MET A 55 -15.17 -3.81 -1.58
C MET A 55 -15.85 -3.36 -0.27
N ASN A 56 -15.42 -3.89 0.88
CA ASN A 56 -15.97 -3.49 2.18
C ASN A 56 -15.77 -2.01 2.50
N ASN A 57 -14.66 -1.43 2.03
CA ASN A 57 -14.38 0.00 2.17
C ASN A 57 -15.33 0.83 1.29
N ARG A 58 -15.47 0.47 0.01
CA ARG A 58 -16.40 1.13 -0.93
C ARG A 58 -17.85 1.06 -0.46
N VAL A 59 -18.34 -0.10 -0.01
CA VAL A 59 -19.67 -0.24 0.59
C VAL A 59 -19.82 0.61 1.86
N GLY A 60 -18.77 0.64 2.70
CA GLY A 60 -18.73 1.43 3.92
C GLY A 60 -18.89 2.93 3.67
N TRP A 61 -18.10 3.47 2.72
CA TRP A 61 -18.24 4.86 2.29
C TRP A 61 -19.60 5.11 1.61
N GLY A 62 -20.19 4.10 0.95
CA GLY A 62 -21.36 4.29 0.09
C GLY A 62 -22.54 4.52 1.01
N ARG A 63 -22.61 3.70 2.05
CA ARG A 63 -23.46 3.92 3.22
C ARG A 63 -23.25 5.29 3.85
N THR A 64 -22.00 5.71 4.11
CA THR A 64 -21.71 7.02 4.72
C THR A 64 -22.27 8.16 3.87
N TYR A 65 -22.03 8.15 2.57
CA TYR A 65 -22.46 9.22 1.66
C TYR A 65 -23.99 9.28 1.54
N LEU A 66 -24.63 8.13 1.37
CA LEU A 66 -26.09 8.02 1.34
C LEU A 66 -26.73 8.44 2.66
N ASN A 67 -26.10 8.13 3.80
CA ASN A 67 -26.58 8.58 5.11
C ASN A 67 -26.43 10.09 5.29
N LYS A 68 -25.31 10.68 4.88
CA LYS A 68 -25.09 12.14 4.92
C LYS A 68 -26.02 12.90 3.98
N ALA A 69 -26.49 12.27 2.91
CA ALA A 69 -27.53 12.81 2.03
C ALA A 69 -28.97 12.53 2.50
N GLY A 70 -29.15 11.83 3.62
CA GLY A 70 -30.46 11.52 4.19
C GLY A 70 -31.24 10.42 3.47
N LEU A 71 -30.62 9.66 2.55
CA LEU A 71 -31.26 8.52 1.87
C LEU A 71 -31.23 7.25 2.73
N LEU A 72 -30.29 7.16 3.66
CA LEU A 72 -30.18 6.07 4.64
C LEU A 72 -30.20 6.63 6.07
N SER A 73 -30.69 5.82 7.00
CA SER A 73 -30.53 6.01 8.43
C SER A 73 -29.73 4.85 9.05
N ILE A 74 -29.20 5.09 10.24
CA ILE A 74 -28.49 4.10 11.06
C ILE A 74 -29.32 3.95 12.34
N PRO A 75 -30.33 3.05 12.36
CA PRO A 75 -31.26 2.96 13.49
C PRO A 75 -30.56 2.49 14.77
N THR A 76 -29.64 1.55 14.64
CA THR A 76 -28.76 1.06 15.71
C THR A 76 -27.35 0.82 15.17
N LYS A 77 -26.37 0.68 16.07
CA LYS A 77 -24.96 0.48 15.70
C LYS A 77 -24.82 -0.71 14.75
N GLY A 78 -24.17 -0.46 13.61
CA GLY A 78 -23.92 -1.48 12.59
C GLY A 78 -25.11 -1.81 11.68
N MET A 79 -26.28 -1.19 11.88
CA MET A 79 -27.45 -1.40 11.02
C MET A 79 -27.57 -0.31 9.95
N VAL A 80 -28.27 -0.64 8.87
CA VAL A 80 -28.55 0.23 7.72
C VAL A 80 -30.02 0.10 7.37
N GLN A 81 -30.72 1.23 7.20
CA GLN A 81 -32.14 1.24 6.83
C GLN A 81 -32.41 2.38 5.84
N ILE A 82 -33.27 2.14 4.86
CA ILE A 82 -33.67 3.18 3.91
C ILE A 82 -34.63 4.19 4.56
N THR A 83 -34.49 5.47 4.21
CA THR A 83 -35.45 6.51 4.58
C THR A 83 -36.52 6.69 3.51
N GLU A 84 -37.54 7.51 3.78
CA GLU A 84 -38.54 7.83 2.76
C GLU A 84 -37.92 8.55 1.55
N ARG A 85 -36.98 9.47 1.78
CA ARG A 85 -36.17 10.12 0.73
C ARG A 85 -35.39 9.08 -0.08
N GLY A 86 -34.87 8.03 0.57
CA GLY A 86 -34.19 6.93 -0.10
C GLY A 86 -35.12 6.11 -1.01
N ARG A 87 -36.37 5.88 -0.60
CA ARG A 87 -37.37 5.18 -1.44
C ARG A 87 -37.77 6.02 -2.66
N GLU A 88 -37.98 7.31 -2.47
CA GLU A 88 -38.23 8.26 -3.56
C GLU A 88 -37.05 8.27 -4.55
N ALA A 89 -35.82 8.30 -4.04
CA ALA A 89 -34.62 8.21 -4.88
C ALA A 89 -34.52 6.89 -5.69
N LEU A 90 -35.05 5.77 -5.19
CA LEU A 90 -35.08 4.53 -5.96
C LEU A 90 -36.13 4.53 -7.08
N SER A 91 -37.23 5.26 -6.90
CA SER A 91 -38.35 5.31 -7.86
C SER A 91 -38.16 6.39 -8.93
N THR A 92 -37.70 7.59 -8.56
CA THR A 92 -37.56 8.75 -9.47
C THR A 92 -36.11 9.12 -9.75
N GLY A 93 -35.16 8.60 -8.97
CA GLY A 93 -33.75 8.92 -9.09
C GLY A 93 -33.04 8.20 -10.24
N PRO A 94 -31.75 8.52 -10.45
CA PRO A 94 -30.98 8.00 -11.57
C PRO A 94 -30.67 6.51 -11.41
N ALA A 95 -30.43 5.84 -12.55
CA ALA A 95 -29.98 4.45 -12.58
C ALA A 95 -28.60 4.25 -11.92
N ARG A 96 -27.79 5.32 -11.83
CA ARG A 96 -26.53 5.35 -11.07
C ARG A 96 -26.53 6.58 -10.18
N ILE A 97 -26.36 6.37 -8.88
CA ILE A 97 -26.24 7.46 -7.91
C ILE A 97 -24.79 7.93 -7.90
N THR A 98 -24.58 9.22 -8.13
CA THR A 98 -23.26 9.84 -8.17
C THR A 98 -23.11 10.87 -7.05
N VAL A 99 -21.87 11.19 -6.68
CA VAL A 99 -21.54 12.29 -5.77
C VAL A 99 -22.12 13.60 -6.28
N SER A 100 -22.03 13.85 -7.60
CA SER A 100 -22.61 15.03 -8.23
C SER A 100 -24.13 15.09 -8.08
N TRP A 101 -24.84 13.95 -8.15
CA TRP A 101 -26.27 13.89 -7.86
C TRP A 101 -26.56 14.08 -6.36
N LEU A 102 -25.77 13.50 -5.46
CA LEU A 102 -25.92 13.69 -4.01
C LEU A 102 -25.75 15.14 -3.56
N LYS A 103 -24.94 15.95 -4.27
CA LYS A 103 -24.74 17.39 -4.01
C LYS A 103 -26.04 18.22 -4.11
N GLN A 104 -27.14 17.68 -4.64
CA GLN A 104 -28.44 18.37 -4.60
C GLN A 104 -29.06 18.42 -3.19
N PHE A 105 -28.67 17.50 -2.29
CA PHE A 105 -29.18 17.46 -0.92
C PHE A 105 -28.38 18.42 -0.03
N PRO A 106 -29.01 19.40 0.64
CA PRO A 106 -28.32 20.42 1.42
C PRO A 106 -27.37 19.86 2.48
N GLU A 107 -27.77 18.78 3.15
CA GLU A 107 -26.98 18.13 4.20
C GLU A 107 -25.71 17.48 3.65
N PHE A 108 -25.79 16.90 2.45
CA PHE A 108 -24.64 16.33 1.77
C PHE A 108 -23.73 17.40 1.17
N ALA A 109 -24.31 18.43 0.57
CA ALA A 109 -23.55 19.58 0.06
C ALA A 109 -22.70 20.19 1.19
N ALA A 110 -23.31 20.48 2.35
CA ALA A 110 -22.59 21.00 3.51
C ALA A 110 -21.45 20.07 3.97
N PHE A 111 -21.70 18.76 4.05
CA PHE A 111 -20.67 17.76 4.38
C PHE A 111 -19.51 17.75 3.38
N HIS A 112 -19.81 17.84 2.08
CA HIS A 112 -18.83 17.71 1.00
C HIS A 112 -18.09 19.03 0.68
N THR A 113 -18.68 20.20 0.96
CA THR A 113 -18.07 21.52 0.69
C THR A 113 -17.44 22.16 1.94
N SER A 114 -17.26 21.41 3.03
CA SER A 114 -16.58 21.90 4.24
C SER A 114 -15.04 21.98 4.06
N SER A 115 -14.59 22.69 3.02
CA SER A 115 -13.25 23.29 2.81
C SER A 115 -13.36 24.42 1.78
N PRO A 116 -12.50 25.46 1.83
CA PRO A 116 -12.90 26.86 1.63
C PRO A 116 -13.48 27.18 0.25
N ALA A 117 -14.54 27.97 0.30
CA ALA A 117 -15.22 28.59 -0.83
C ALA A 117 -14.30 29.57 -1.57
N ASP A 118 -13.53 29.08 -2.54
CA ASP A 118 -13.06 29.87 -3.67
C ASP A 118 -12.59 28.94 -4.79
N SER A 119 -13.54 28.37 -5.52
CA SER A 119 -13.31 27.92 -6.89
C SER A 119 -14.63 28.01 -7.65
N PRO A 120 -14.70 28.75 -8.77
CA PRO A 120 -15.90 28.80 -9.59
C PRO A 120 -16.22 27.39 -10.13
N PRO A 121 -17.51 27.07 -10.36
CA PRO A 121 -17.91 25.76 -10.83
C PRO A 121 -17.44 25.58 -12.28
N LEU A 122 -16.29 24.93 -12.45
CA LEU A 122 -15.97 24.27 -13.70
C LEU A 122 -16.86 23.02 -13.77
N ILE A 123 -17.88 23.09 -14.62
CA ILE A 123 -18.64 21.94 -15.07
C ILE A 123 -17.66 21.08 -15.87
N LEU A 124 -17.05 20.10 -15.22
CA LEU A 124 -16.23 19.08 -15.87
C LEU A 124 -16.94 17.74 -15.76
N GLN A 125 -17.17 17.16 -16.94
CA GLN A 125 -17.66 15.80 -17.09
C GLN A 125 -16.67 14.83 -16.43
N GLY A 126 -17.16 14.06 -15.44
CA GLY A 126 -16.55 12.83 -14.96
C GLY A 126 -15.09 12.91 -14.56
N ASP A 127 -14.80 13.57 -13.45
CA ASP A 127 -13.46 13.60 -12.87
C ASP A 127 -13.08 12.18 -12.35
N PRO A 128 -11.94 11.58 -12.76
CA PRO A 128 -11.50 10.27 -12.26
C PRO A 128 -11.34 10.20 -10.74
N THR A 129 -11.15 11.36 -10.11
CA THR A 129 -11.08 11.56 -8.66
C THR A 129 -12.39 11.21 -7.94
N GLU A 130 -13.56 11.32 -8.57
CA GLU A 130 -14.85 11.00 -7.93
C GLU A 130 -15.11 9.48 -7.83
N GLN A 131 -14.28 8.63 -8.46
CA GLN A 131 -14.47 7.15 -8.44
C GLN A 131 -13.82 6.45 -7.24
N ALA A 132 -12.84 7.10 -6.61
CA ALA A 132 -12.10 6.58 -5.46
C ALA A 132 -12.71 7.09 -4.14
N THR A 133 -12.67 6.26 -3.11
CA THR A 133 -13.00 6.67 -1.75
C THR A 133 -11.93 7.61 -1.18
N PRO A 134 -12.23 8.43 -0.15
CA PRO A 134 -11.22 9.26 0.51
C PRO A 134 -10.01 8.45 1.04
N ASP A 135 -10.22 7.22 1.51
CA ASP A 135 -9.13 6.35 1.97
C ASP A 135 -8.21 5.91 0.82
N GLU A 136 -8.79 5.55 -0.33
CA GLU A 136 -8.05 5.22 -1.56
C GLU A 136 -7.28 6.44 -2.08
N GLN A 137 -7.89 7.62 -2.08
CA GLN A 137 -7.24 8.88 -2.47
C GLN A 137 -6.03 9.20 -1.56
N LEU A 138 -6.20 9.06 -0.25
CA LEU A 138 -5.11 9.28 0.72
C LEU A 138 -3.98 8.27 0.52
N ALA A 139 -4.31 6.98 0.32
CA ALA A 139 -3.33 5.94 0.07
C ALA A 139 -2.55 6.19 -1.24
N ALA A 140 -3.24 6.59 -2.31
CA ALA A 140 -2.61 6.93 -3.58
C ALA A 140 -1.68 8.15 -3.45
N ALA A 141 -2.12 9.19 -2.74
CA ALA A 141 -1.29 10.37 -2.46
C ALA A 141 -0.05 9.99 -1.64
N HIS A 142 -0.20 9.16 -0.60
CA HIS A 142 0.92 8.65 0.18
C HIS A 142 1.90 7.86 -0.68
N GLN A 143 1.41 6.94 -1.51
CA GLN A 143 2.24 6.14 -2.42
C GLN A 143 3.00 7.03 -3.43
N ALA A 144 2.34 8.06 -3.98
CA ALA A 144 2.99 9.01 -4.89
C ALA A 144 4.12 9.78 -4.19
N LEU A 145 3.90 10.24 -2.95
CA LEU A 145 4.93 10.89 -2.14
C LEU A 145 6.11 9.96 -1.86
N THR A 146 5.83 8.72 -1.45
CA THR A 146 6.84 7.68 -1.21
C THR A 146 7.64 7.37 -2.48
N GLN A 147 6.98 7.22 -3.62
CA GLN A 147 7.63 6.92 -4.90
C GLN A 147 8.52 8.08 -5.36
N SER A 148 8.07 9.32 -5.19
CA SER A 148 8.88 10.51 -5.47
C SER A 148 10.13 10.54 -4.59
N LEU A 149 9.96 10.33 -3.27
CA LEU A 149 11.08 10.31 -2.33
C LEU A 149 12.07 9.17 -2.64
N ALA A 150 11.59 7.98 -2.97
CA ALA A 150 12.42 6.86 -3.37
C ALA A 150 13.24 7.19 -4.64
N GLY A 151 12.64 7.88 -5.61
CA GLY A 151 13.35 8.38 -6.79
C GLY A 151 14.49 9.34 -6.43
N ASP A 152 14.21 10.31 -5.55
CA ASP A 152 15.21 11.28 -5.08
C ASP A 152 16.36 10.60 -4.31
N LEU A 153 16.03 9.66 -3.42
CA LEU A 153 17.03 8.87 -2.67
C LEU A 153 17.91 8.07 -3.62
N LEU A 154 17.33 7.35 -4.57
CA LEU A 154 18.11 6.56 -5.54
C LEU A 154 19.08 7.43 -6.34
N ALA A 155 18.67 8.64 -6.73
CA ALA A 155 19.53 9.60 -7.41
C ALA A 155 20.73 10.02 -6.55
N GLN A 156 20.52 10.30 -5.26
CA GLN A 156 21.59 10.62 -4.31
C GLN A 156 22.55 9.44 -4.11
N VAL A 157 22.02 8.22 -3.97
CA VAL A 157 22.83 7.00 -3.79
C VAL A 157 23.68 6.73 -5.03
N ARG A 158 23.15 6.94 -6.24
CA ARG A 158 23.93 6.81 -7.49
C ARG A 158 25.08 7.82 -7.56
N ALA A 159 24.87 9.05 -7.06
CA ALA A 159 25.88 10.10 -7.04
C ALA A 159 26.97 9.90 -5.95
N ALA A 160 26.68 9.10 -4.92
CA ALA A 160 27.61 8.84 -3.82
C ALA A 160 28.81 7.97 -4.21
N SER A 161 29.83 7.92 -3.33
CA SER A 161 31.02 7.09 -3.55
C SER A 161 30.72 5.59 -3.41
N PRO A 162 31.51 4.70 -4.05
CA PRO A 162 31.37 3.26 -3.87
C PRO A 162 31.45 2.82 -2.40
N THR A 163 32.40 3.38 -1.65
CA THR A 163 32.56 3.11 -0.21
C THR A 163 31.34 3.52 0.62
N PHE A 164 30.71 4.64 0.27
CA PHE A 164 29.48 5.06 0.92
C PHE A 164 28.33 4.09 0.61
N PHE A 165 28.25 3.60 -0.63
CA PHE A 165 27.21 2.65 -1.02
C PHE A 165 27.33 1.31 -0.29
N GLU A 166 28.55 0.79 -0.14
CA GLU A 166 28.82 -0.41 0.67
C GLU A 166 28.34 -0.22 2.11
N GLN A 167 28.68 0.91 2.74
CA GLN A 167 28.23 1.24 4.09
C GLN A 167 26.70 1.39 4.17
N LEU A 168 26.09 2.07 3.20
CA LEU A 168 24.64 2.26 3.14
C LEU A 168 23.90 0.92 3.09
N VAL A 169 24.40 -0.03 2.31
CA VAL A 169 23.84 -1.38 2.22
C VAL A 169 23.87 -2.07 3.58
N VAL A 170 24.97 -1.97 4.30
CA VAL A 170 25.10 -2.54 5.65
C VAL A 170 24.12 -1.84 6.61
N ASP A 171 24.05 -0.52 6.58
CA ASP A 171 23.15 0.28 7.41
C ASP A 171 21.68 -0.09 7.14
N LEU A 172 21.32 -0.35 5.87
CA LEU A 172 19.99 -0.80 5.50
C LEU A 172 19.66 -2.17 6.09
N MET A 173 20.58 -3.14 5.96
CA MET A 173 20.36 -4.47 6.53
C MET A 173 20.19 -4.39 8.05
N ILE A 174 20.94 -3.52 8.73
CA ILE A 174 20.79 -3.27 10.17
C ILE A 174 19.43 -2.63 10.49
N ALA A 175 19.00 -1.63 9.71
CA ALA A 175 17.73 -0.95 9.90
C ALA A 175 16.54 -1.92 9.72
N MET A 176 16.66 -2.88 8.80
CA MET A 176 15.72 -3.99 8.60
C MET A 176 15.74 -5.05 9.71
N GLY A 177 16.70 -4.97 10.65
CA GLY A 177 16.79 -5.84 11.82
C GLY A 177 17.80 -6.98 11.73
N TYR A 178 18.60 -7.05 10.65
CA TYR A 178 19.71 -8.01 10.54
C TYR A 178 20.96 -7.53 11.32
N GLY A 179 21.92 -8.41 11.56
CA GLY A 179 23.21 -8.07 12.21
C GLY A 179 23.23 -8.23 13.74
N GLY A 180 22.11 -8.65 14.34
CA GLY A 180 22.05 -9.01 15.75
C GLY A 180 22.06 -7.83 16.72
N SER A 181 22.95 -7.83 17.72
CA SER A 181 23.03 -6.70 18.67
C SER A 181 23.76 -5.50 18.04
N ARG A 182 23.26 -4.28 18.27
CA ARG A 182 23.74 -3.03 17.62
C ARG A 182 25.24 -2.76 17.79
N LYS A 183 25.90 -3.37 18.79
CA LYS A 183 27.36 -3.31 19.00
C LYS A 183 28.16 -4.26 18.11
N GLU A 184 27.60 -5.41 17.73
CA GLU A 184 28.25 -6.40 16.86
C GLU A 184 27.98 -6.13 15.38
N ALA A 185 26.82 -5.55 15.04
CA ALA A 185 26.43 -5.27 13.67
C ALA A 185 27.41 -4.31 12.94
N GLY A 186 27.94 -3.31 13.65
CA GLY A 186 28.97 -2.40 13.13
C GLY A 186 30.39 -2.97 13.08
N GLN A 187 30.61 -4.17 13.64
CA GLN A 187 31.88 -4.91 13.60
C GLN A 187 31.82 -6.13 12.67
N ALA A 188 30.63 -6.50 12.17
CA ALA A 188 30.38 -7.73 11.42
C ALA A 188 30.90 -7.69 9.97
N THR A 189 31.23 -6.52 9.44
CA THR A 189 31.86 -6.37 8.13
C THR A 189 33.34 -6.73 8.20
N GLN A 190 33.64 -8.03 8.22
CA GLN A 190 34.93 -8.48 7.73
C GLN A 190 34.96 -8.20 6.23
N GLN A 191 35.59 -7.09 5.84
CA GLN A 191 35.84 -6.77 4.44
C GLN A 191 36.62 -7.95 3.85
N THR A 192 35.93 -8.76 3.06
CA THR A 192 36.51 -9.98 2.52
C THR A 192 37.11 -9.58 1.19
N ASN A 193 38.44 -9.53 1.07
CA ASN A 193 39.14 -9.27 -0.20
C ASN A 193 39.02 -10.45 -1.19
N ASP A 194 37.89 -11.17 -1.18
CA ASP A 194 37.61 -12.26 -2.10
C ASP A 194 36.71 -11.71 -3.22
N ASP A 195 36.98 -12.13 -4.46
CA ASP A 195 36.44 -11.62 -5.75
C ASP A 195 34.90 -11.65 -5.85
N GLY A 196 34.18 -10.89 -5.02
CA GLY A 196 32.72 -10.78 -5.06
C GLY A 196 31.97 -10.79 -3.72
N ILE A 197 32.58 -10.49 -2.56
CA ILE A 197 31.85 -10.34 -1.29
C ILE A 197 32.24 -9.03 -0.62
N ASP A 198 31.27 -8.13 -0.48
CA ASP A 198 31.52 -6.79 0.09
C ASP A 198 31.21 -6.74 1.60
N GLY A 199 30.40 -7.68 2.10
CA GLY A 199 30.09 -7.75 3.53
C GLY A 199 29.48 -9.07 3.97
N ILE A 200 29.50 -9.31 5.28
CA ILE A 200 28.88 -10.47 5.92
C ILE A 200 28.02 -9.93 7.07
N ILE A 201 26.76 -10.35 7.16
CA ILE A 201 25.86 -9.94 8.23
C ILE A 201 25.16 -11.16 8.84
N LYS A 202 25.00 -11.17 10.15
CA LYS A 202 24.25 -12.23 10.85
C LYS A 202 22.76 -12.12 10.53
N GLU A 203 22.09 -13.25 10.30
CA GLU A 203 20.65 -13.26 10.06
C GLU A 203 19.85 -12.92 11.31
N ASP A 204 20.34 -13.35 12.47
CA ASP A 204 19.65 -13.25 13.74
C ASP A 204 20.59 -12.79 14.87
N LYS A 205 20.01 -12.53 16.06
CA LYS A 205 20.75 -12.04 17.24
C LYS A 205 21.71 -13.04 17.85
N LEU A 206 21.44 -14.34 17.71
CA LEU A 206 22.30 -15.43 18.15
C LEU A 206 23.41 -15.71 17.12
N GLY A 207 23.22 -15.29 15.87
CA GLY A 207 24.19 -15.43 14.79
C GLY A 207 24.37 -16.87 14.34
N LEU A 208 23.29 -17.64 14.32
CA LEU A 208 23.31 -19.04 13.92
C LEU A 208 23.54 -19.18 12.42
N ASP A 209 23.04 -18.21 11.65
CA ASP A 209 23.24 -18.10 10.21
C ASP A 209 23.87 -16.75 9.82
N VAL A 210 24.59 -16.77 8.70
CA VAL A 210 25.23 -15.60 8.08
C VAL A 210 24.70 -15.39 6.67
N ILE A 211 24.54 -14.12 6.31
CA ILE A 211 24.11 -13.63 5.01
C ILE A 211 25.27 -12.87 4.41
N TYR A 212 25.65 -13.26 3.19
CA TYR A 212 26.72 -12.60 2.44
C TYR A 212 26.14 -11.52 1.56
N LEU A 213 26.77 -10.35 1.54
CA LEU A 213 26.32 -9.17 0.83
C LEU A 213 27.28 -8.86 -0.30
N GLN A 214 26.73 -8.53 -1.46
CA GLN A 214 27.44 -7.85 -2.54
C GLN A 214 26.66 -6.59 -2.91
N ALA A 215 27.34 -5.45 -2.92
CA ALA A 215 26.83 -4.14 -3.24
C ALA A 215 27.52 -3.61 -4.50
N LYS A 216 26.83 -3.61 -5.65
CA LYS A 216 27.35 -3.04 -6.91
C LYS A 216 26.64 -1.75 -7.31
N ARG A 217 27.34 -0.62 -7.16
CA ARG A 217 26.89 0.68 -7.68
C ARG A 217 27.04 0.73 -9.20
N TRP A 218 25.97 0.44 -9.91
CA TRP A 218 25.93 0.33 -11.38
C TRP A 218 24.90 1.28 -11.98
N THR A 219 25.16 1.70 -13.21
CA THR A 219 24.22 2.48 -14.03
C THR A 219 23.48 1.60 -15.02
N ASN A 220 24.17 0.59 -15.58
CA ASN A 220 23.61 -0.33 -16.56
C ASN A 220 23.00 -1.56 -15.86
N THR A 221 22.08 -2.21 -16.56
CA THR A 221 21.44 -3.45 -16.10
C THR A 221 22.47 -4.53 -15.75
N VAL A 222 22.28 -5.17 -14.59
CA VAL A 222 23.07 -6.32 -14.15
C VAL A 222 22.61 -7.57 -14.90
N HIS A 223 23.57 -8.27 -15.50
CA HIS A 223 23.35 -9.49 -16.26
C HIS A 223 23.82 -10.73 -15.52
N ARG A 224 23.35 -11.89 -15.98
CA ARG A 224 23.63 -13.21 -15.42
C ARG A 224 25.09 -13.47 -15.02
N PRO A 225 26.12 -13.10 -15.80
CA PRO A 225 27.52 -13.39 -15.42
C PRO A 225 27.91 -12.83 -14.05
N GLU A 226 27.32 -11.73 -13.61
CA GLU A 226 27.62 -11.15 -12.31
C GLU A 226 26.98 -11.94 -11.16
N ILE A 227 25.79 -12.46 -11.39
CA ILE A 227 25.10 -13.33 -10.43
C ILE A 227 25.82 -14.68 -10.33
N ASP A 228 26.23 -15.25 -11.46
CA ASP A 228 27.00 -16.51 -11.50
C ASP A 228 28.35 -16.37 -10.76
N LYS A 229 29.05 -15.22 -10.92
CA LYS A 229 30.26 -14.91 -10.15
C LYS A 229 29.99 -14.85 -8.64
N PHE A 230 28.92 -14.18 -8.24
CA PHE A 230 28.53 -14.08 -6.83
C PHE A 230 28.19 -15.45 -6.24
N ILE A 231 27.39 -16.26 -6.94
CA ILE A 231 27.08 -17.64 -6.55
C ILE A 231 28.36 -18.48 -6.42
N GLY A 232 29.32 -18.30 -7.33
CA GLY A 232 30.63 -18.93 -7.26
C GLY A 232 31.42 -18.53 -6.00
N ALA A 233 31.39 -17.26 -5.61
CA ALA A 233 31.99 -16.78 -4.37
C ALA A 233 31.31 -17.39 -3.13
N LEU A 234 29.97 -17.42 -3.10
CA LEU A 234 29.20 -18.07 -2.02
C LEU A 234 29.54 -19.56 -1.88
N THR A 235 29.65 -20.27 -3.00
CA THR A 235 29.99 -21.70 -3.02
C THR A 235 31.38 -21.96 -2.44
N ARG A 236 32.38 -21.12 -2.77
CA ARG A 236 33.74 -21.20 -2.21
C ARG A 236 33.75 -21.01 -0.69
N GLN A 237 32.90 -20.12 -0.19
CA GLN A 237 32.73 -19.84 1.24
C GLN A 237 31.79 -20.84 1.94
N ARG A 238 31.25 -21.83 1.22
CA ARG A 238 30.21 -22.78 1.71
C ARG A 238 28.97 -22.07 2.27
N ALA A 239 28.67 -20.88 1.76
CA ALA A 239 27.54 -20.07 2.14
C ALA A 239 26.25 -20.57 1.47
N ARG A 240 25.13 -20.48 2.17
CA ARG A 240 23.81 -20.88 1.67
C ARG A 240 22.88 -19.71 1.37
N LYS A 241 23.22 -18.51 1.85
CA LYS A 241 22.37 -17.30 1.80
C LYS A 241 23.20 -16.11 1.34
N GLY A 242 22.70 -15.36 0.36
CA GLY A 242 23.34 -14.14 -0.10
C GLY A 242 22.33 -13.12 -0.59
N VAL A 243 22.70 -11.84 -0.51
CA VAL A 243 21.93 -10.72 -1.03
C VAL A 243 22.82 -9.93 -1.99
N PHE A 244 22.36 -9.78 -3.22
CA PHE A 244 23.02 -8.96 -4.23
C PHE A 244 22.22 -7.67 -4.40
N ILE A 245 22.86 -6.53 -4.16
CA ILE A 245 22.22 -5.22 -4.12
C ILE A 245 22.86 -4.34 -5.19
N THR A 246 22.04 -3.67 -5.98
CA THR A 246 22.52 -2.73 -7.00
C THR A 246 21.68 -1.47 -7.06
N THR A 247 22.28 -0.36 -7.54
CA THR A 247 21.57 0.88 -7.86
C THR A 247 20.88 0.84 -9.23
N SER A 248 21.04 -0.24 -9.99
CA SER A 248 20.49 -0.47 -11.33
C SER A 248 19.36 -1.52 -11.31
N ASP A 249 19.00 -2.09 -12.47
CA ASP A 249 18.01 -3.17 -12.58
C ASP A 249 18.70 -4.49 -12.95
N PHE A 250 18.01 -5.62 -12.79
CA PHE A 250 18.46 -6.94 -13.21
C PHE A 250 17.73 -7.41 -14.47
N SER A 251 18.48 -7.98 -15.41
CA SER A 251 17.89 -8.69 -16.54
C SER A 251 17.15 -9.96 -16.09
N ASP A 252 16.19 -10.43 -16.89
CA ASP A 252 15.48 -11.70 -16.64
C ASP A 252 16.44 -12.88 -16.47
N GLY A 253 17.52 -12.90 -17.27
CA GLY A 253 18.57 -13.92 -17.14
C GLY A 253 19.30 -13.88 -15.80
N ALA A 254 19.48 -12.70 -15.21
CA ALA A 254 20.06 -12.54 -13.87
C ALA A 254 19.09 -12.99 -12.78
N ARG A 255 17.80 -12.61 -12.89
CA ARG A 255 16.75 -13.05 -11.95
C ARG A 255 16.58 -14.57 -11.95
N ASN A 256 16.59 -15.19 -13.13
CA ASN A 256 16.53 -16.65 -13.27
C ASN A 256 17.75 -17.36 -12.68
N ALA A 257 18.96 -16.77 -12.78
CA ALA A 257 20.17 -17.36 -12.22
C ALA A 257 20.15 -17.41 -10.68
N ALA A 258 19.47 -16.47 -10.02
CA ALA A 258 19.34 -16.43 -8.56
C ALA A 258 18.40 -17.52 -8.00
N MET A 259 17.56 -18.16 -8.83
CA MET A 259 16.59 -19.19 -8.40
C MET A 259 17.19 -20.61 -8.29
N SER A 260 18.51 -20.74 -8.08
CA SER A 260 19.18 -22.04 -7.92
C SER A 260 18.73 -22.76 -6.64
N LEU A 261 18.50 -24.07 -6.69
CA LEU A 261 17.83 -24.83 -5.62
C LEU A 261 18.63 -24.93 -4.31
N ASP A 262 19.97 -24.89 -4.35
CA ASP A 262 20.82 -25.15 -3.18
C ASP A 262 21.32 -23.89 -2.45
N ILE A 263 21.31 -22.72 -3.12
CA ILE A 263 21.79 -21.45 -2.56
C ILE A 263 20.71 -20.38 -2.75
N LYS A 264 20.24 -19.79 -1.65
CA LYS A 264 19.24 -18.73 -1.66
C LYS A 264 19.90 -17.38 -1.92
N VAL A 265 19.72 -16.83 -3.12
CA VAL A 265 20.17 -15.50 -3.49
C VAL A 265 18.98 -14.56 -3.63
N VAL A 266 18.97 -13.48 -2.86
CA VAL A 266 18.00 -12.39 -3.01
C VAL A 266 18.63 -11.27 -3.83
N LEU A 267 17.90 -10.76 -4.82
CA LEU A 267 18.32 -9.64 -5.66
C LEU A 267 17.53 -8.40 -5.25
N ILE A 268 18.21 -7.30 -4.94
CA ILE A 268 17.61 -6.01 -4.60
C ILE A 268 18.06 -4.99 -5.64
N ASP A 269 17.14 -4.53 -6.47
CA ASP A 269 17.39 -3.52 -7.50
C ASP A 269 17.30 -2.10 -6.94
N GLY A 270 17.62 -1.10 -7.76
CA GLY A 270 17.64 0.31 -7.35
C GLY A 270 16.29 0.81 -6.83
N PRO A 271 15.17 0.58 -7.55
CA PRO A 271 13.84 0.95 -7.06
C PRO A 271 13.48 0.26 -5.73
N GLU A 272 13.75 -1.04 -5.60
CA GLU A 272 13.49 -1.77 -4.36
C GLU A 272 14.37 -1.28 -3.19
N LEU A 273 15.66 -1.06 -3.44
CA LEU A 273 16.59 -0.48 -2.48
C LEU A 273 16.03 0.84 -1.93
N ALA A 274 15.61 1.75 -2.80
CA ALA A 274 15.12 3.05 -2.38
C ALA A 274 13.80 2.97 -1.61
N ARG A 275 12.90 2.06 -1.97
CA ARG A 275 11.68 1.78 -1.21
C ARG A 275 12.00 1.25 0.18
N LEU A 276 12.92 0.29 0.29
CA LEU A 276 13.39 -0.25 1.58
C LEU A 276 14.05 0.83 2.44
N MET A 277 14.80 1.76 1.83
CA MET A 277 15.34 2.92 2.54
C MET A 277 14.24 3.78 3.17
N VAL A 278 13.18 4.09 2.41
CA VAL A 278 12.03 4.87 2.94
C VAL A 278 11.31 4.12 4.06
N GLU A 279 11.01 2.83 3.86
CA GLU A 279 10.32 1.98 4.85
C GLU A 279 11.08 1.90 6.18
N ASN A 280 12.41 1.91 6.13
CA ASN A 280 13.28 1.80 7.30
C ASN A 280 13.83 3.16 7.80
N ASN A 281 13.30 4.28 7.30
CA ASN A 281 13.74 5.64 7.64
C ASN A 281 15.25 5.88 7.44
N LEU A 282 15.85 5.26 6.42
CA LEU A 282 17.27 5.41 6.10
C LEU A 282 17.46 6.49 5.03
N GLY A 283 18.21 7.54 5.37
CA GLY A 283 18.45 8.67 4.45
C GLY A 283 17.26 9.62 4.29
N CYS A 284 16.17 9.41 5.04
CA CYS A 284 15.01 10.29 5.08
C CYS A 284 14.52 10.53 6.51
N SER A 285 13.65 11.52 6.71
CA SER A 285 13.05 11.82 8.01
C SER A 285 11.58 12.18 7.87
N VAL A 286 10.81 11.95 8.94
CA VAL A 286 9.38 12.28 8.97
C VAL A 286 9.23 13.81 9.04
N ARG A 287 8.70 14.39 7.97
CA ARG A 287 8.41 15.83 7.90
C ARG A 287 7.10 16.20 8.61
N GLN A 288 6.07 15.36 8.49
CA GLN A 288 4.73 15.61 9.03
C GLN A 288 3.97 14.29 9.21
N VAL A 289 3.07 14.26 10.19
CA VAL A 289 2.17 13.12 10.48
C VAL A 289 0.73 13.57 10.29
N TYR A 290 -0.07 12.77 9.55
CA TYR A 290 -1.52 12.97 9.40
C TYR A 290 -2.26 11.83 10.12
N GLU A 291 -3.08 12.17 11.12
CA GLU A 291 -3.89 11.18 11.84
C GLU A 291 -5.29 11.08 11.25
N VAL A 292 -5.69 9.87 10.85
CA VAL A 292 -7.09 9.58 10.47
C VAL A 292 -7.82 9.04 11.71
N ARG A 293 -8.80 9.78 12.20
CA ARG A 293 -9.60 9.40 13.37
C ARG A 293 -10.93 8.79 12.93
N GLN A 294 -11.36 7.78 13.67
CA GLN A 294 -12.65 7.12 13.47
C GLN A 294 -13.51 7.32 14.72
N LEU A 295 -14.83 7.40 14.53
CA LEU A 295 -15.78 7.42 15.64
C LEU A 295 -15.60 6.15 16.48
N ASP A 296 -15.28 6.33 17.76
CA ASP A 296 -15.40 5.27 18.76
C ASP A 296 -16.86 5.18 19.20
N SER A 297 -17.59 4.28 18.54
CA SER A 297 -19.00 4.06 18.86
C SER A 297 -19.25 3.45 20.25
N ASP A 298 -18.26 2.78 20.87
CA ASP A 298 -18.44 2.19 22.21
C ASP A 298 -18.45 3.25 23.31
N TYR A 299 -17.78 4.38 23.06
CA TYR A 299 -17.80 5.55 23.97
C TYR A 299 -19.21 6.13 24.19
N PHE A 300 -20.12 5.99 23.22
CA PHE A 300 -21.47 6.59 23.27
C PHE A 300 -22.58 5.60 23.68
N VAL A 301 -22.23 4.38 24.08
CA VAL A 301 -23.22 3.42 24.61
C VAL A 301 -23.45 3.74 26.09
N GLU A 302 -24.63 4.29 26.41
CA GLU A 302 -25.09 4.45 27.79
C GLU A 302 -25.50 3.08 28.36
N TYR A 303 -24.96 2.73 29.54
CA TYR A 303 -25.29 1.49 30.27
C TYR A 303 -26.48 1.69 31.21
#